data_AF-A0A7S1SMC6-F1
#
_entry.id   AF-A0A7S1SMC6-F1
#
_cell.length_a   1.000
_cell.length_b   1.000
_cell.length_c   1.000
_cell.angle_alpha   90.00
_cell.angle_beta   90.00
_cell.angle_gamma   90.00
#
_symmetry.space_group_name_H-M   'P 1'
#
loop_
_entity.id
_entity.type
_entity.pdbx_description
1 polymer ?
#
loop_
_entity_poly.entity_id
_entity_poly.type
_entity_poly.pdbx_seq_one_letter_code
_entity_poly.pdbx_strand_id
1 'polypeptide(L)'
;MRFAWPWEGGLLSMQPAINRLKEVLPPTFEELPTEFACGVVCRDGSHRVINTGALPEAVAASAAIPILFAPVRIPGQDTGPFRDGGKVDRIGLKQWREFRRGRKDGSLPPALVHLIGRSSPFSGNDNVCLIEKDVTVVKSPKSGMSLLSLGDFNAQRVVARERAAMYMKTKRRRWLVFF
;
A
#
# COMPACT_ATOMS: atom_id res chain seq x y z
N MET A 1 0.96 28.40 22.52
CA MET A 1 -0.39 28.12 22.00
C MET A 1 -0.28 27.71 20.54
N ARG A 2 -0.61 26.46 20.19
CA ARG A 2 -0.64 26.01 18.79
C ARG A 2 -2.05 26.26 18.25
N PHE A 3 -2.16 27.03 17.17
CA PHE A 3 -3.38 27.14 16.38
C PHE A 3 -3.67 25.77 15.77
N ALA A 4 -4.67 25.07 16.29
CA ALA A 4 -5.22 23.87 15.67
C ALA A 4 -6.04 24.35 14.46
N TRP A 5 -5.51 24.11 13.25
CA TRP A 5 -6.31 24.27 12.04
C TRP A 5 -7.49 23.29 12.11
N PRO A 6 -8.75 23.72 11.90
CA PRO A 6 -9.91 22.84 12.09
C PRO A 6 -9.98 21.67 11.09
N TRP A 7 -9.14 21.69 10.07
CA TRP A 7 -8.86 20.56 9.18
C TRP A 7 -7.39 20.15 9.35
N GLU A 8 -7.10 19.09 10.12
CA GLU A 8 -5.77 18.45 10.09
C GLU A 8 -5.58 17.68 8.77
N GLY A 9 -5.74 18.33 7.62
CA GLY A 9 -5.17 17.88 6.34
C GLY A 9 -6.02 16.99 5.41
N GLY A 10 -7.31 16.77 5.67
CA GLY A 10 -8.22 16.12 4.71
C GLY A 10 -9.71 16.31 5.00
N LEU A 11 -10.56 16.04 4.00
CA LEU A 11 -12.03 16.22 4.06
C LEU A 11 -12.76 15.18 4.92
N LEU A 12 -12.19 13.98 5.04
CA LEU A 12 -12.77 12.82 5.70
C LEU A 12 -11.80 12.19 6.71
N SER A 13 -12.34 11.44 7.67
CA SER A 13 -11.55 10.69 8.66
C SER A 13 -11.42 9.22 8.28
N MET A 14 -10.25 8.63 8.51
CA MET A 14 -10.01 7.18 8.39
C MET A 14 -10.46 6.37 9.61
N GLN A 15 -10.91 7.03 10.69
CA GLN A 15 -11.26 6.34 11.94
C GLN A 15 -12.31 5.22 11.77
N PRO A 16 -13.40 5.39 10.98
CA PRO A 16 -14.34 4.30 10.75
C PRO A 16 -13.69 3.10 10.04
N ALA A 17 -12.81 3.35 9.07
CA ALA A 17 -12.06 2.31 8.39
C ALA A 17 -11.11 1.59 9.36
N ILE A 18 -10.40 2.33 10.22
CA ILE A 18 -9.53 1.76 11.26
C ILE A 18 -10.33 0.87 12.21
N ASN A 19 -11.50 1.32 12.67
CA ASN A 19 -12.36 0.53 13.56
C ASN A 19 -12.77 -0.78 12.89
N ARG A 20 -13.19 -0.74 11.61
CA ARG A 20 -13.53 -1.94 10.86
C ARG A 20 -12.32 -2.85 10.64
N LEU A 21 -11.14 -2.30 10.37
CA LEU A 21 -9.90 -3.07 10.20
C LEU A 21 -9.52 -3.80 11.49
N LYS A 22 -9.72 -3.19 12.66
CA LYS A 22 -9.49 -3.81 13.98
C LYS A 22 -10.37 -5.03 14.26
N GLU A 23 -11.52 -5.14 13.60
CA GLU A 23 -12.43 -6.29 13.73
C GLU A 23 -11.99 -7.48 12.87
N VAL A 24 -11.19 -7.27 11.83
CA VAL A 24 -10.88 -8.30 10.80
C VAL A 24 -9.39 -8.60 10.64
N LEU A 25 -8.51 -7.73 11.13
CA LEU A 25 -7.07 -7.89 11.10
C LEU A 25 -6.52 -8.12 12.51
N PRO A 26 -5.38 -8.83 12.65
CA PRO A 26 -4.69 -8.86 13.92
C PRO A 26 -4.23 -7.44 14.31
N PRO A 27 -4.05 -7.17 15.62
CA PRO A 27 -3.58 -5.87 16.09
C PRO A 27 -2.21 -5.47 15.52
N THR A 28 -1.32 -6.44 15.29
CA THR A 28 0.06 -6.18 14.90
C THR A 28 0.52 -6.92 13.64
N PHE A 29 1.58 -6.41 12.99
CA PHE A 29 2.21 -7.07 11.83
C PHE A 29 2.84 -8.41 12.21
N GLU A 30 3.36 -8.50 13.43
CA GLU A 30 4.07 -9.65 13.98
C GLU A 30 3.18 -10.89 14.11
N GLU A 31 1.86 -10.69 14.21
CA GLU A 31 0.85 -11.75 14.26
C GLU A 31 0.46 -12.29 12.88
N LEU A 32 0.91 -11.66 11.79
CA LEU A 32 0.61 -12.14 10.44
C LEU A 32 1.43 -13.39 10.09
N PRO A 33 0.81 -14.40 9.45
CA PRO A 33 1.51 -15.62 9.03
C PRO A 33 2.46 -15.38 7.85
N THR A 34 2.41 -14.20 7.24
CA THR A 34 3.22 -13.82 6.08
C THR A 34 3.68 -12.40 6.25
N GLU A 35 4.94 -12.15 5.86
CA GLU A 35 5.52 -10.81 5.94
C GLU A 35 4.72 -9.83 5.10
N PHE A 36 4.35 -8.72 5.72
CA PHE A 36 3.52 -7.68 5.14
C PHE A 36 4.07 -6.30 5.49
N ALA A 37 3.78 -5.34 4.63
CA ALA A 37 4.29 -3.98 4.74
C ALA A 37 3.35 -2.99 4.07
N CYS A 38 3.30 -1.79 4.62
CA CYS A 38 2.52 -0.66 4.12
C CYS A 38 3.44 0.48 3.69
N GLY A 39 3.25 0.98 2.47
CA GLY A 39 3.95 2.16 1.96
C GLY A 39 3.26 3.45 2.43
N VAL A 40 3.99 4.35 3.07
CA VAL A 40 3.44 5.58 3.63
C VAL A 40 4.36 6.78 3.40
N VAL A 41 3.77 7.97 3.27
CA VAL A 41 4.49 9.23 3.28
C VAL A 41 4.49 9.82 4.69
N CYS A 42 5.67 10.08 5.23
CA CYS A 42 5.88 10.71 6.53
C CYS A 42 5.57 12.21 6.50
N ARG A 43 5.55 12.83 7.69
CA ARG A 43 5.31 14.28 7.83
C ARG A 43 6.35 15.13 7.08
N ASP A 44 7.58 14.67 6.99
CA ASP A 44 8.68 15.33 6.27
C ASP A 44 8.64 15.09 4.74
N GLY A 45 7.66 14.34 4.24
CA GLY A 45 7.52 13.99 2.84
C GLY A 45 8.32 12.77 2.40
N SER A 46 9.11 12.15 3.30
CA SER A 46 9.83 10.92 2.98
C SER A 46 8.87 9.73 2.77
N HIS A 47 9.20 8.86 1.82
CA HIS A 47 8.44 7.62 1.58
C HIS A 47 9.10 6.46 2.34
N ARG A 48 8.33 5.78 3.18
CA ARG A 48 8.79 4.70 4.04
C ARG A 48 7.89 3.49 3.96
N VAL A 49 8.46 2.34 4.31
CA VAL A 49 7.70 1.12 4.58
C VAL A 49 7.53 0.96 6.08
N ILE A 50 6.30 0.65 6.50
CA ILE A 50 5.96 0.22 7.86
C ILE A 50 5.62 -1.25 7.82
N ASN A 51 6.27 -2.04 8.67
CA ASN A 51 6.14 -3.50 8.70
C ASN A 51 6.15 -4.07 10.13
N THR A 52 5.97 -3.22 11.14
CA THR A 52 5.96 -3.57 12.56
C THR A 52 4.94 -2.71 13.31
N GLY A 53 4.43 -3.22 14.43
CA GLY A 53 3.50 -2.48 15.28
C GLY A 53 2.05 -2.49 14.78
N ALA A 54 1.32 -1.39 14.98
CA ALA A 54 -0.14 -1.34 14.79
C ALA A 54 -0.58 -1.49 13.32
N LEU A 55 -1.03 -2.70 12.96
CA LEU A 55 -1.35 -3.08 11.58
C LEU A 55 -2.58 -2.35 11.02
N PRO A 56 -3.73 -2.27 11.70
CA PRO A 56 -4.91 -1.58 11.17
C PRO A 56 -4.64 -0.12 10.82
N GLU A 57 -3.93 0.61 11.68
CA GLU A 57 -3.55 2.00 11.47
C GLU A 57 -2.57 2.17 10.32
N ALA A 58 -1.60 1.25 10.15
CA ALA A 58 -0.65 1.30 9.04
C ALA A 58 -1.33 1.04 7.69
N VAL A 59 -2.27 0.08 7.63
CA VAL A 59 -3.09 -0.18 6.44
C VAL A 59 -3.94 1.06 6.10
N ALA A 60 -4.60 1.65 7.09
CA ALA A 60 -5.38 2.86 6.87
C ALA A 60 -4.51 4.05 6.42
N ALA A 61 -3.34 4.25 7.02
CA ALA A 61 -2.40 5.29 6.63
C ALA A 61 -1.96 5.14 5.16
N SER A 62 -1.68 3.91 4.73
CA SER A 62 -1.30 3.59 3.34
C SER A 62 -2.42 3.84 2.34
N ALA A 63 -3.67 3.96 2.78
CA ALA A 63 -4.84 4.25 1.93
C ALA A 63 -5.38 5.68 2.13
N ALA A 64 -4.76 6.49 3.00
CA ALA A 64 -5.21 7.84 3.31
C ALA A 64 -4.82 8.84 2.21
N ILE A 65 -5.59 8.83 1.12
CA ILE A 65 -5.38 9.68 -0.06
C ILE A 65 -5.31 11.15 0.38
N PRO A 66 -4.22 11.88 0.06
CA PRO A 66 -4.07 13.30 0.40
C PRO A 66 -5.26 14.13 -0.08
N ILE A 67 -5.61 15.19 0.67
CA ILE A 67 -6.78 16.07 0.44
C ILE A 67 -8.10 15.39 0.80
N LEU A 68 -8.29 14.12 0.44
CA LEU A 68 -9.50 13.39 0.74
C LEU A 68 -9.57 12.96 2.21
N PHE A 69 -8.50 12.39 2.75
CA PHE A 69 -8.45 11.88 4.12
C PHE A 69 -7.42 12.61 4.97
N ALA A 70 -7.75 12.82 6.25
CA ALA A 70 -6.80 13.33 7.23
C ALA A 70 -5.62 12.33 7.39
N PRO A 71 -4.37 12.81 7.56
CA PRO A 71 -3.22 11.96 7.82
C PRO A 71 -3.41 11.14 9.09
N VAL A 72 -2.99 9.87 9.06
CA VAL A 72 -3.24 8.89 10.12
C VAL A 72 -2.04 8.82 11.07
N ARG A 73 -2.28 8.76 12.39
CA ARG A 73 -1.24 8.45 13.37
C ARG A 73 -1.18 6.94 13.60
N ILE A 74 0.03 6.39 13.59
CA ILE A 74 0.27 4.98 13.88
C ILE A 74 0.91 4.91 15.27
N PRO A 75 0.31 4.20 16.24
CA PRO A 75 0.90 4.03 17.57
C PRO A 75 2.33 3.50 17.51
N GLY A 76 3.23 4.10 18.29
CA GLY A 76 4.66 3.74 18.34
C GLY A 76 5.50 4.25 17.16
N GLN A 77 4.95 5.10 16.28
CA GLN A 77 5.65 5.67 15.14
C GLN A 77 5.70 7.21 15.19
N ASP A 78 6.86 7.77 15.52
CA ASP A 78 7.00 9.22 15.79
C ASP A 78 7.10 10.11 14.53
N THR A 79 7.36 9.49 13.38
CA THR A 79 7.54 10.23 12.10
C THR A 79 6.21 10.62 11.43
N GLY A 80 5.09 10.31 12.07
CA GLY A 80 3.76 10.65 11.60
C GLY A 80 3.37 12.12 11.83
N PRO A 81 2.11 12.47 11.50
CA PRO A 81 1.10 11.59 10.91
C PRO A 81 1.39 11.26 9.45
N PHE A 82 0.86 10.14 8.98
CA PHE A 82 1.20 9.47 7.71
C PHE A 82 0.12 9.66 6.65
N ARG A 83 0.51 9.63 5.39
CA ARG A 83 -0.38 9.71 4.21
C ARG A 83 -0.13 8.53 3.27
N ASP A 84 -1.03 8.33 2.32
CA ASP A 84 -0.91 7.31 1.28
C ASP A 84 0.43 7.40 0.51
N GLY A 85 1.16 6.27 0.51
CA GLY A 85 2.43 6.07 -0.20
C GLY A 85 2.31 6.19 -1.72
N GLY A 86 1.15 5.84 -2.28
CA GLY A 86 0.82 5.89 -3.70
C GLY A 86 0.88 7.30 -4.31
N LYS A 87 0.92 8.35 -3.48
CA LYS A 87 1.27 9.71 -3.93
C LYS A 87 2.69 9.78 -4.49
N VAL A 88 3.64 9.09 -3.87
CA VAL A 88 5.06 9.13 -4.24
C VAL A 88 5.43 7.94 -5.12
N ASP A 89 5.05 6.74 -4.70
CA ASP A 89 5.36 5.49 -5.38
C ASP A 89 4.18 4.53 -5.23
N ARG A 90 3.59 4.14 -6.36
CA ARG A 90 2.37 3.32 -6.41
C ARG A 90 2.61 1.83 -6.31
N ILE A 91 3.87 1.40 -6.44
CA ILE A 91 4.24 -0.01 -6.43
C ILE A 91 4.98 -0.38 -5.15
N GLY A 92 5.63 0.60 -4.49
CA GLY A 92 6.39 0.40 -3.25
C GLY A 92 7.58 -0.56 -3.37
N LEU A 93 7.90 -1.02 -4.58
CA LEU A 93 8.89 -2.06 -4.83
C LEU A 93 10.29 -1.61 -4.38
N LYS A 94 10.65 -0.36 -4.67
CA LYS A 94 11.97 0.16 -4.33
C LYS A 94 12.19 0.14 -2.82
N GLN A 95 11.27 0.70 -2.05
CA GLN A 95 11.40 0.81 -0.60
C GLN A 95 11.35 -0.57 0.06
N TRP A 96 10.56 -1.50 -0.48
CA TRP A 96 10.57 -2.88 -0.02
C TRP A 96 11.90 -3.60 -0.29
N ARG A 97 12.49 -3.40 -1.48
CA ARG A 97 13.80 -3.97 -1.83
C ARG A 97 14.90 -3.39 -0.95
N GLU A 98 14.91 -2.07 -0.72
CA GLU A 98 15.84 -1.41 0.19
C GLU A 98 15.71 -1.95 1.62
N PHE A 99 14.48 -2.11 2.11
CA PHE A 99 14.22 -2.74 3.41
C PHE A 99 14.80 -4.17 3.48
N ARG A 100 14.55 -5.00 2.46
CA ARG A 100 15.07 -6.38 2.39
C ARG A 100 16.60 -6.44 2.34
N ARG A 101 17.24 -5.54 1.59
CA ARG A 101 18.71 -5.45 1.53
C ARG A 101 19.35 -5.14 2.88
N GLY A 102 18.64 -4.38 3.73
CA GLY A 102 19.08 -4.08 5.10
C GLY A 102 19.00 -5.26 6.07
N ARG A 103 18.44 -6.42 5.67
CA ARG A 103 18.35 -7.62 6.51
C ARG A 103 19.59 -8.49 6.35
N LYS A 104 19.89 -9.28 7.39
CA LYS A 104 21.09 -10.15 7.46
C LYS A 104 21.19 -11.16 6.31
N ASP A 105 20.08 -11.59 5.73
CA ASP A 105 20.06 -12.53 4.61
C ASP A 105 20.22 -11.84 3.24
N GLY A 106 20.02 -10.52 3.16
CA GLY A 106 20.16 -9.70 1.95
C GLY A 106 19.35 -10.19 0.74
N SER A 107 18.45 -11.15 0.95
CA SER A 107 17.89 -11.95 -0.12
C SER A 107 16.78 -11.17 -0.84
N LEU A 108 16.84 -11.16 -2.17
CA LEU A 108 15.84 -10.51 -3.02
C LEU A 108 15.01 -11.60 -3.71
N PRO A 109 13.93 -12.10 -3.08
CA PRO A 109 13.08 -13.10 -3.71
C PRO A 109 12.42 -12.53 -4.98
N PRO A 110 11.95 -13.40 -5.90
CA PRO A 110 11.14 -12.96 -7.02
C PRO A 110 9.93 -12.14 -6.55
N ALA A 111 9.64 -11.04 -7.25
CA ALA A 111 8.56 -10.12 -6.90
C ALA A 111 7.48 -10.13 -7.98
N LEU A 112 6.21 -10.16 -7.57
CA LEU A 112 5.09 -9.91 -8.46
C LEU A 112 4.51 -8.53 -8.14
N VAL A 113 4.58 -7.63 -9.13
CA VAL A 113 4.04 -6.27 -9.02
C VAL A 113 2.71 -6.22 -9.74
N HIS A 114 1.64 -5.86 -9.03
CA HIS A 114 0.35 -5.59 -9.64
C HIS A 114 0.24 -4.10 -9.99
N LEU A 115 0.23 -3.77 -11.28
CA LEU A 115 0.11 -2.40 -11.75
C LEU A 115 -1.29 -2.14 -12.28
N ILE A 116 -2.05 -1.30 -11.56
CA ILE A 116 -3.39 -0.87 -11.95
C ILE A 116 -3.29 0.42 -12.79
N GLY A 117 -4.06 0.52 -13.86
CA GLY A 117 -4.15 1.74 -14.69
C GLY A 117 -4.47 2.98 -13.86
N ARG A 118 -3.85 4.12 -14.19
CA ARG A 118 -3.99 5.38 -13.42
C ARG A 118 -5.44 5.87 -13.41
N SER A 119 -5.88 6.31 -12.23
CA SER A 119 -7.16 6.99 -12.04
C SER A 119 -7.04 8.51 -12.07
N SER A 120 -5.84 9.07 -11.87
CA SER A 120 -5.58 10.51 -11.89
C SER A 120 -4.16 10.83 -12.41
N PRO A 121 -3.91 12.06 -12.91
CA PRO A 121 -2.56 12.51 -13.27
C PRO A 121 -1.68 12.83 -12.04
N PHE A 122 -2.26 12.94 -10.83
CA PHE A 122 -1.55 13.26 -9.57
C PHE A 122 -0.99 12.03 -8.84
N SER A 123 -1.14 10.87 -9.45
CA SER A 123 -0.66 9.58 -8.99
C SER A 123 0.87 9.49 -9.08
N GLY A 124 1.50 8.86 -8.07
CA GLY A 124 2.95 8.67 -7.98
C GLY A 124 3.54 7.86 -9.13
N ASN A 125 4.87 7.76 -9.15
CA ASN A 125 5.58 7.14 -10.27
C ASN A 125 5.36 5.61 -10.30
N ASP A 126 5.26 5.05 -11.51
CA ASP A 126 5.14 3.60 -11.76
C ASP A 126 6.52 3.04 -12.13
N ASN A 127 7.53 3.28 -11.29
CA ASN A 127 8.92 2.96 -11.58
C ASN A 127 9.21 1.45 -11.50
N VAL A 128 8.58 0.67 -12.38
CA VAL A 128 8.93 -0.74 -12.63
C VAL A 128 10.18 -0.87 -13.49
N CYS A 129 10.60 0.20 -14.17
CA CYS A 129 11.68 0.20 -15.18
C CYS A 129 13.09 0.36 -14.60
N LEU A 130 13.25 0.55 -13.28
CA LEU A 130 14.57 0.68 -12.67
C LEU A 130 15.07 -0.68 -12.16
N ILE A 131 15.82 -1.40 -13.02
CA ILE A 131 17.04 -2.16 -12.66
C ILE A 131 16.88 -3.40 -11.73
N GLU A 132 15.68 -3.83 -11.34
CA GLU A 132 15.54 -5.00 -10.45
C GLU A 132 15.30 -6.32 -11.21
N LYS A 133 16.14 -7.33 -10.96
CA LYS A 133 15.99 -8.69 -11.52
C LYS A 133 14.79 -9.41 -10.85
N ASP A 134 14.25 -10.41 -11.55
CA ASP A 134 13.19 -11.31 -11.06
C ASP A 134 11.87 -10.62 -10.65
N VAL A 135 11.49 -9.57 -11.38
CA VAL A 135 10.19 -8.92 -11.24
C VAL A 135 9.23 -9.37 -12.35
N THR A 136 8.04 -9.82 -11.97
CA THR A 136 6.93 -10.09 -12.89
C THR A 136 5.87 -9.01 -12.70
N VAL A 137 5.54 -8.26 -13.75
CA VAL A 137 4.54 -7.19 -13.68
C VAL A 137 3.22 -7.69 -14.27
N VAL A 138 2.17 -7.71 -13.45
CA VAL A 138 0.79 -7.99 -13.87
C VAL A 138 0.08 -6.66 -14.04
N LYS A 139 -0.42 -6.36 -15.24
CA LYS A 139 -1.15 -5.11 -15.50
C LYS A 139 -2.66 -5.34 -15.49
N SER A 140 -3.39 -4.46 -14.80
CA SER A 140 -4.86 -4.40 -14.84
C SER A 140 -5.34 -3.03 -15.29
N PRO A 141 -6.45 -2.95 -16.05
CA PRO A 141 -7.14 -1.68 -16.30
C PRO A 141 -7.64 -1.08 -14.98
N LYS A 142 -7.91 0.23 -14.99
CA LYS A 142 -8.64 0.89 -13.89
C LYS A 142 -10.00 0.21 -13.71
N SER A 143 -10.49 0.13 -12.46
CA SER A 143 -11.80 -0.46 -12.16
C SER A 143 -12.98 0.36 -12.70
N GLY A 144 -12.76 1.64 -13.01
CA GLY A 144 -13.83 2.58 -13.38
C GLY A 144 -14.73 2.98 -12.21
N MET A 145 -14.35 2.58 -10.99
CA MET A 145 -15.13 2.81 -9.76
C MET A 145 -14.79 4.17 -9.13
N SER A 146 -15.65 4.61 -8.22
CA SER A 146 -15.48 5.85 -7.46
C SER A 146 -15.59 5.58 -5.96
N LEU A 147 -15.29 6.59 -5.15
CA LEU A 147 -15.42 6.50 -3.69
C LEU A 147 -16.85 6.17 -3.22
N LEU A 148 -17.85 6.53 -4.03
CA LEU A 148 -19.27 6.36 -3.70
C LEU A 148 -19.88 5.11 -4.35
N SER A 149 -19.15 4.41 -5.21
CA SER A 149 -19.62 3.21 -5.86
C SER A 149 -18.48 2.25 -6.13
N LEU A 150 -18.54 1.09 -5.47
CA LEU A 150 -17.64 -0.04 -5.67
C LEU A 150 -18.00 -0.87 -6.93
N GLY A 151 -19.15 -0.57 -7.54
CA GLY A 151 -19.74 -1.34 -8.64
C GLY A 151 -19.82 -2.84 -8.33
N ASP A 152 -19.62 -3.67 -9.35
CA ASP A 152 -19.60 -5.12 -9.17
C ASP A 152 -18.22 -5.60 -8.71
N PHE A 153 -17.98 -5.53 -7.40
CA PHE A 153 -16.76 -6.01 -6.78
C PHE A 153 -16.48 -7.49 -7.07
N ASN A 154 -17.51 -8.33 -7.10
CA ASN A 154 -17.34 -9.77 -7.28
C ASN A 154 -16.88 -10.10 -8.70
N ALA A 155 -17.51 -9.52 -9.71
CA ALA A 155 -17.08 -9.67 -11.10
C ALA A 155 -15.66 -9.13 -11.31
N GLN A 156 -15.35 -7.96 -10.75
CA GLN A 156 -14.01 -7.37 -10.83
C GLN A 156 -12.94 -8.28 -10.19
N ARG A 157 -13.26 -8.91 -9.05
CA ARG A 157 -12.37 -9.86 -8.37
C ARG A 157 -12.09 -11.10 -9.23
N VAL A 158 -13.12 -11.65 -9.87
CA VAL A 158 -12.97 -12.82 -10.77
C VAL A 158 -12.03 -12.50 -11.92
N VAL A 159 -12.27 -11.38 -12.61
CA VAL A 159 -11.43 -10.93 -13.74
C VAL A 159 -9.99 -10.67 -13.31
N ALA A 160 -9.77 -10.04 -12.15
CA ALA A 160 -8.43 -9.82 -11.61
C ALA A 160 -7.70 -11.15 -11.29
N ARG A 161 -8.42 -12.12 -10.72
CA ARG A 161 -7.88 -13.45 -10.40
C ARG A 161 -7.45 -14.20 -11.65
N GLU A 162 -8.28 -14.21 -12.69
CA GLU A 162 -7.99 -14.89 -13.96
C GLU A 162 -6.76 -14.31 -14.64
N ARG A 163 -6.64 -12.97 -14.65
CA ARG A 163 -5.44 -12.29 -15.15
C ARG A 163 -4.20 -12.69 -14.38
N ALA A 164 -4.21 -12.59 -13.05
CA ALA A 164 -3.07 -12.96 -12.22
C ALA A 164 -2.66 -14.43 -12.42
N ALA A 165 -3.63 -15.34 -12.54
CA ALA A 165 -3.37 -16.76 -12.76
C ALA A 165 -2.58 -17.04 -14.04
N MET A 166 -2.79 -16.29 -15.12
CA MET A 166 -2.01 -16.44 -16.37
C MET A 166 -0.51 -16.17 -16.16
N TYR A 167 -0.17 -15.16 -15.35
CA TYR A 167 1.22 -14.82 -15.04
C TYR A 167 1.85 -15.74 -13.99
N MET A 168 1.03 -16.32 -13.11
CA MET A 168 1.50 -17.26 -12.08
C MET A 168 1.78 -18.65 -12.66
N LYS A 169 0.99 -19.12 -13.64
CA LYS A 169 1.20 -20.43 -14.29
C LYS A 169 2.54 -20.55 -15.02
N THR A 170 3.06 -19.44 -15.54
CA THR A 170 4.34 -19.40 -16.26
C THR A 170 5.56 -19.48 -15.34
N LYS A 171 5.39 -19.37 -14.02
CA LYS A 171 6.51 -19.42 -13.07
C LYS A 171 6.15 -20.14 -11.75
N ARG A 172 6.54 -21.41 -11.63
CA ARG A 172 6.46 -22.25 -10.42
C ARG A 172 7.43 -21.77 -9.31
N ARG A 173 7.22 -20.59 -8.73
CA ARG A 173 7.98 -20.12 -7.56
C ARG A 173 7.06 -19.46 -6.52
N ARG A 174 7.48 -19.41 -5.25
CA ARG A 174 6.81 -18.67 -4.17
C ARG A 174 6.94 -17.17 -4.47
N TRP A 175 5.82 -16.45 -4.54
CA TRP A 175 5.77 -15.03 -4.87
C TRP A 175 5.43 -14.20 -3.63
N LEU A 176 6.05 -13.03 -3.50
CA LEU A 176 5.54 -11.92 -2.69
C LEU A 176 4.71 -11.02 -3.61
N VAL A 177 3.51 -10.66 -3.17
CA VAL A 177 2.53 -9.86 -3.91
C VAL A 177 2.49 -8.45 -3.30
N PHE A 178 2.61 -7.42 -4.15
CA PHE A 178 2.44 -6.02 -3.79
C PHE A 178 1.12 -5.50 -4.37
N PHE A 179 0.41 -4.65 -3.60
CA PHE A 179 -0.86 -4.03 -3.97
C PHE A 179 -0.68 -2.57 -4.34
#